data_AF-A0A958UYQ5-F1
#
_entry.id   AF-A0A958UYQ5-F1
#
_cell.length_a   1.000
_cell.length_b   1.000
_cell.length_c   1.000
_cell.angle_alpha   90.00
_cell.angle_beta   90.00
_cell.angle_gamma   90.00
#
_symmetry.space_group_name_H-M   'P 1'
#
loop_
_entity.id
_entity.type
_entity.pdbx_description
1 polymer ?
#
loop_
_entity_poly.entity_id
_entity_poly.type
_entity_poly.pdbx_seq_one_letter_code
_entity_poly.pdbx_strand_id
1 'polypeptide(L)'
;MRNLIPSWVRVPLIFFAIFGLTEYVIDSGEKPAFIENPLVLLFLVLVLLVLVAIEGIVSSLDNILYQSLDEEGKARYVAAKTKSPKLFVWVKDAYKKLAGGKSIEEEHEIILDHNYDGIRELDNSLPPWWLYGFYASIVFAIVYLLRYHVFDAPGQFKELETEYAIAQKEIEEYKKTAKDLVDFETVTVLTDAADLANGKKIFEANCVACHKVDGGGGIGPNLTDHYWILGGGI
;
A
#
# COMPACT_ATOMS: atom_id res chain seq x y z
N MET A 1 16.04 -16.50 -17.71
CA MET A 1 14.93 -16.09 -16.81
C MET A 1 13.62 -16.81 -17.09
N ARG A 2 13.25 -17.03 -18.36
CA ARG A 2 11.96 -17.62 -18.78
C ARG A 2 11.70 -19.07 -18.33
N ASN A 3 12.75 -19.87 -18.15
CA ASN A 3 12.64 -21.26 -17.66
C ASN A 3 12.53 -21.38 -16.12
N LEU A 4 12.60 -20.26 -15.40
CA LEU A 4 12.68 -20.22 -13.93
C LEU A 4 11.47 -19.56 -13.31
N ILE A 5 10.96 -18.53 -13.97
CA ILE A 5 9.82 -17.74 -13.52
C ILE A 5 8.70 -17.99 -14.53
N PRO A 6 7.61 -18.68 -14.13
CA PRO A 6 6.48 -18.93 -15.00
C PRO A 6 5.94 -17.63 -15.64
N SER A 7 5.36 -17.73 -16.82
CA SER A 7 4.76 -16.60 -17.54
C SER A 7 3.74 -15.83 -16.69
N TRP A 8 2.93 -16.56 -15.91
CA TRP A 8 1.94 -15.99 -14.99
C TRP A 8 2.55 -15.23 -13.80
N VAL A 9 3.85 -15.36 -13.53
CA VAL A 9 4.57 -14.53 -12.55
C VAL A 9 5.32 -13.39 -13.23
N ARG A 10 6.03 -13.69 -14.33
CA ARG A 10 6.88 -12.72 -15.01
C ARG A 10 6.10 -11.61 -15.70
N VAL A 11 4.98 -11.92 -16.35
CA VAL A 11 4.15 -10.92 -17.04
C VAL A 11 3.59 -9.91 -16.03
N PRO A 12 2.94 -10.33 -14.93
CA PRO A 12 2.55 -9.39 -13.87
C PRO A 12 3.72 -8.62 -13.27
N LEU A 13 4.87 -9.26 -13.01
CA LEU A 13 6.03 -8.60 -12.42
C LEU A 13 6.54 -7.45 -13.31
N ILE A 14 6.68 -7.69 -14.61
CA ILE A 14 7.12 -6.65 -15.57
C ILE A 14 6.05 -5.57 -15.70
N PHE A 15 4.78 -5.96 -15.78
CA PHE A 15 3.66 -5.03 -15.87
C PHE A 15 3.61 -4.10 -14.65
N PHE A 16 3.68 -4.63 -13.44
CA PHE A 16 3.64 -3.83 -12.21
C PHE A 16 4.90 -2.99 -12.01
N ALA A 17 6.06 -3.43 -12.51
CA ALA A 17 7.25 -2.58 -12.55
C ALA A 17 7.07 -1.37 -13.47
N ILE A 18 6.50 -1.56 -14.66
CA ILE A 18 6.18 -0.47 -15.60
C ILE A 18 5.07 0.43 -15.01
N PHE A 19 4.05 -0.16 -14.41
CA PHE A 19 2.99 0.56 -13.70
C PHE A 19 3.57 1.46 -12.62
N GLY A 20 4.36 0.92 -11.69
CA GLY A 20 4.97 1.69 -10.61
C GLY A 20 5.92 2.78 -11.13
N LEU A 21 6.67 2.51 -12.20
CA LEU A 21 7.49 3.53 -12.85
C LEU A 21 6.65 4.64 -13.48
N THR A 22 5.52 4.29 -14.09
CA THR A 22 4.60 5.24 -14.73
C THR A 22 3.97 6.15 -13.70
N GLU A 23 3.50 5.59 -12.57
CA GLU A 23 2.98 6.35 -11.43
C GLU A 23 4.06 7.23 -10.77
N TYR A 24 5.31 6.78 -10.72
CA TYR A 24 6.42 7.57 -10.17
C TYR A 24 6.83 8.76 -11.06
N VAL A 25 6.74 8.60 -12.38
CA VAL A 25 7.21 9.61 -13.35
C VAL A 25 6.11 10.62 -13.70
N ILE A 26 4.85 10.21 -13.69
CA ILE A 26 3.73 11.06 -14.07
C ILE A 26 3.14 11.71 -12.82
N ASP A 27 3.40 13.01 -12.66
CA ASP A 27 2.79 13.79 -11.59
C ASP A 27 1.27 13.89 -11.80
N SER A 28 0.53 13.42 -10.81
CA SER A 28 -0.94 13.32 -10.81
C SER A 28 -1.55 13.79 -9.49
N GLY A 29 -0.77 14.49 -8.66
CA GLY A 29 -1.21 14.98 -7.35
C GLY A 29 -1.59 13.85 -6.41
N GLU A 30 -2.78 13.93 -5.81
CA GLU A 30 -3.26 12.96 -4.81
C GLU A 30 -3.89 11.70 -5.43
N LYS A 31 -4.18 11.71 -6.74
CA LYS A 31 -4.82 10.60 -7.43
C LYS A 31 -3.80 9.82 -8.25
N PRO A 32 -3.96 8.50 -8.41
CA PRO A 32 -3.12 7.73 -9.32
C PRO A 32 -3.16 8.27 -10.75
N ALA A 33 -2.02 8.24 -11.44
CA ALA A 33 -1.85 8.77 -12.79
C ALA A 33 -2.78 8.09 -13.80
N PHE A 34 -3.05 6.79 -13.62
CA PHE A 34 -3.99 6.05 -14.47
C PHE A 34 -5.46 6.48 -14.32
N ILE A 35 -5.85 7.10 -13.20
CA ILE A 35 -7.21 7.62 -12.97
C ILE A 35 -7.34 9.03 -13.52
N GLU A 36 -6.35 9.88 -13.22
CA GLU A 36 -6.39 11.29 -13.61
C GLU A 36 -6.14 11.48 -15.12
N ASN A 37 -5.32 10.63 -15.74
CA ASN A 37 -4.99 10.72 -17.16
C ASN A 37 -5.44 9.48 -17.95
N PRO A 38 -6.52 9.58 -18.76
CA PRO A 38 -7.00 8.47 -19.59
C PRO A 38 -5.97 7.89 -20.56
N LEU A 39 -4.96 8.68 -21.00
CA LEU A 39 -3.90 8.19 -21.88
C LEU A 39 -2.98 7.21 -21.16
N VAL A 40 -2.75 7.41 -19.86
CA VAL A 40 -1.93 6.50 -19.03
C VAL A 40 -2.62 5.16 -18.92
N LEU A 41 -3.94 5.14 -18.70
CA LEU A 41 -4.72 3.91 -18.67
C LEU A 41 -4.64 3.16 -20.01
N LEU A 42 -4.82 3.86 -21.14
CA LEU A 42 -4.70 3.25 -22.47
C LEU A 42 -3.29 2.70 -22.73
N PHE A 43 -2.26 3.42 -22.32
CA PHE A 43 -0.88 2.96 -22.40
C PHE A 43 -0.65 1.68 -21.59
N LEU A 44 -1.12 1.62 -20.34
CA LEU A 44 -0.98 0.44 -19.48
C LEU A 44 -1.72 -0.77 -20.06
N VAL A 45 -2.93 -0.59 -20.57
CA VAL A 45 -3.68 -1.65 -21.26
C VAL A 45 -2.92 -2.15 -22.48
N LEU A 46 -2.37 -1.25 -23.30
CA LEU A 46 -1.57 -1.62 -24.46
C LEU A 46 -0.33 -2.41 -24.06
N VAL A 47 0.41 -1.96 -23.03
CA VAL A 47 1.58 -2.67 -22.50
C VAL A 47 1.21 -4.07 -22.07
N LEU A 48 0.09 -4.24 -21.34
CA LEU A 48 -0.36 -5.55 -20.91
C LEU A 48 -0.68 -6.47 -22.10
N LEU A 49 -1.41 -5.97 -23.09
CA LEU A 49 -1.73 -6.73 -24.31
C LEU A 49 -0.46 -7.13 -25.07
N VAL A 50 0.51 -6.24 -25.19
CA VAL A 50 1.81 -6.51 -25.83
C VAL A 50 2.59 -7.57 -25.06
N LEU A 51 2.65 -7.49 -23.72
CA LEU A 51 3.34 -8.49 -22.89
C LEU A 51 2.71 -9.88 -23.04
N VAL A 52 1.38 -9.96 -23.04
CA VAL A 52 0.65 -11.22 -23.26
C VAL A 52 0.87 -11.76 -24.67
N ALA A 53 0.82 -10.89 -25.69
CA ALA A 53 1.04 -11.27 -27.08
C ALA A 53 2.47 -11.79 -27.31
N ILE A 54 3.48 -11.09 -26.80
CA ILE A 54 4.87 -11.54 -26.85
C ILE A 54 5.00 -12.91 -26.18
N GLU A 55 4.43 -13.09 -24.99
CA GLU A 55 4.54 -14.38 -24.31
C GLU A 55 3.85 -15.51 -25.08
N GLY A 56 2.69 -15.24 -25.68
CA GLY A 56 2.00 -16.18 -26.56
C GLY A 56 2.83 -16.56 -27.79
N ILE A 57 3.41 -15.58 -28.49
CA ILE A 57 4.27 -15.79 -29.66
C ILE A 57 5.48 -16.63 -29.28
N VAL A 58 6.21 -16.24 -28.24
CA VAL A 58 7.42 -16.96 -27.86
C VAL A 58 7.07 -18.35 -27.29
N SER A 59 5.90 -18.54 -26.67
CA SER A 59 5.43 -19.87 -26.24
C SER A 59 5.12 -20.76 -27.44
N SER A 60 4.47 -20.20 -28.47
CA SER A 60 4.20 -20.90 -29.73
C SER A 60 5.49 -21.31 -30.44
N LEU A 61 6.45 -20.38 -30.57
CA LEU A 61 7.77 -20.66 -31.14
C LEU A 61 8.54 -21.73 -30.35
N ASP A 62 8.48 -21.69 -29.02
CA ASP A 62 9.11 -22.69 -28.15
C ASP A 62 8.49 -24.08 -28.33
N ASN A 63 7.17 -24.15 -28.49
CA ASN A 63 6.46 -25.40 -28.76
C ASN A 63 6.77 -25.95 -30.17
N ILE A 64 6.80 -25.10 -31.19
CA ILE A 64 7.17 -25.49 -32.56
C ILE A 64 8.62 -26.00 -32.57
N LEU A 65 9.53 -25.28 -31.91
CA LEU A 65 10.92 -25.71 -31.75
C LEU A 65 10.99 -27.09 -31.09
N TYR A 66 10.29 -27.29 -29.96
CA TYR A 66 10.28 -28.57 -29.27
C TYR A 66 9.74 -29.72 -30.12
N GLN A 67 8.69 -29.48 -30.90
CA GLN A 67 8.11 -30.47 -31.81
C GLN A 67 8.98 -30.75 -33.03
N SER A 68 9.81 -29.78 -33.45
CA SER A 68 10.74 -29.94 -34.57
C SER A 68 12.01 -30.74 -34.25
N LEU A 69 12.26 -31.03 -32.97
CA LEU A 69 13.42 -31.78 -32.52
C LEU A 69 13.21 -33.30 -32.66
N ASP A 70 14.29 -34.01 -32.93
CA ASP A 70 14.37 -35.47 -32.83
C ASP A 70 14.37 -35.91 -31.36
N GLU A 71 14.26 -37.21 -31.09
CA GLU A 71 14.17 -37.72 -29.70
C GLU A 71 15.42 -37.38 -28.87
N GLU A 72 16.61 -37.38 -29.48
CA GLU A 72 17.83 -36.94 -28.80
C GLU A 72 17.83 -35.43 -28.55
N GLY A 73 17.37 -34.63 -29.52
CA GLY A 73 17.20 -33.18 -29.40
C GLY A 73 16.19 -32.81 -28.30
N LYS A 74 15.05 -33.51 -28.20
CA LYS A 74 14.06 -33.30 -27.13
C LYS A 74 14.66 -33.61 -25.76
N ALA A 75 15.40 -34.71 -25.62
CA ALA A 75 16.07 -35.05 -24.37
C ALA A 75 17.10 -33.97 -23.96
N ARG A 76 17.91 -33.48 -24.90
CA ARG A 76 18.85 -32.38 -24.66
C ARG A 76 18.14 -31.07 -24.30
N TYR A 77 17.04 -30.75 -24.97
CA TYR A 77 16.24 -29.56 -24.72
C TYR A 77 15.62 -29.59 -23.31
N VAL A 78 15.01 -30.71 -22.91
CA VAL A 78 14.46 -30.90 -21.56
C VAL A 78 15.57 -30.80 -20.51
N ALA A 79 16.71 -31.45 -20.73
CA ALA A 79 17.86 -31.40 -19.83
C ALA A 79 18.45 -29.98 -19.71
N ALA A 80 18.40 -29.17 -20.77
CA ALA A 80 18.82 -27.77 -20.72
C ALA A 80 17.80 -26.89 -19.96
N LYS A 81 16.50 -27.18 -20.09
CA LYS A 81 15.41 -26.42 -19.43
C LYS A 81 15.30 -26.71 -17.94
N THR A 82 15.69 -27.91 -17.49
CA THR A 82 15.67 -28.34 -16.07
C THR A 82 16.92 -27.97 -15.28
N LYS A 83 18.00 -27.50 -15.92
CA LYS A 83 19.19 -27.03 -15.19
C LYS A 83 18.85 -25.80 -14.35
N SER A 84 18.82 -25.99 -13.03
CA SER A 84 18.75 -24.87 -12.10
C SER A 84 19.93 -23.91 -12.33
N PRO A 85 19.75 -22.59 -12.23
CA PRO A 85 20.82 -21.63 -12.45
C PRO A 85 21.91 -21.88 -11.42
N LYS A 86 23.17 -21.78 -11.85
CA LYS A 86 24.32 -21.95 -10.95
C LYS A 86 24.22 -21.08 -9.70
N LEU A 87 23.64 -19.87 -9.83
CA LEU A 87 23.36 -18.97 -8.71
C LEU A 87 22.38 -19.57 -7.69
N PHE A 88 21.27 -20.17 -8.12
CA PHE A 88 20.28 -20.74 -7.22
C PHE A 88 20.84 -21.95 -6.47
N VAL A 89 21.59 -22.81 -7.17
CA VAL A 89 22.28 -23.95 -6.56
C VAL A 89 23.29 -23.46 -5.52
N TRP A 90 24.09 -22.45 -5.88
CA TRP A 90 25.05 -21.84 -4.95
C TRP A 90 24.38 -21.21 -3.72
N VAL A 91 23.29 -20.46 -3.88
CA VAL A 91 22.53 -19.88 -2.75
C VAL A 91 21.97 -20.99 -1.86
N LYS A 92 21.39 -22.04 -2.44
CA LYS A 92 20.85 -23.17 -1.69
C LYS A 92 21.95 -23.88 -0.91
N ASP A 93 23.10 -24.11 -1.51
CA ASP A 93 24.22 -24.80 -0.87
C ASP A 93 24.87 -23.92 0.21
N ALA A 94 25.01 -22.62 -0.03
CA ALA A 94 25.46 -21.65 0.97
C ALA A 94 24.50 -21.61 2.16
N TYR A 95 23.19 -21.56 1.91
CA TYR A 95 22.16 -21.59 2.95
C TYR A 95 22.21 -22.89 3.76
N LYS A 96 22.34 -24.05 3.11
CA LYS A 96 22.49 -25.34 3.80
C LYS A 96 23.71 -25.37 4.70
N LYS A 97 24.85 -24.85 4.23
CA LYS A 97 26.08 -24.75 5.04
C LYS A 97 25.90 -23.84 6.26
N LEU A 98 25.22 -22.72 6.09
CA LEU A 98 24.90 -21.79 7.17
C LEU A 98 23.89 -22.37 8.17
N ALA A 99 22.91 -23.14 7.68
CA ALA A 99 21.82 -23.65 8.50
C ALA A 99 22.25 -24.77 9.45
N GLY A 100 23.32 -25.51 9.14
CA GLY A 100 23.93 -26.49 10.05
C GLY A 100 23.03 -27.63 10.53
N GLY A 101 21.82 -27.77 9.96
CA GLY A 101 20.84 -28.77 10.40
C GLY A 101 21.23 -30.18 9.99
N LYS A 102 21.08 -31.12 10.92
CA LYS A 102 21.23 -32.56 10.66
C LYS A 102 19.97 -33.14 10.02
N SER A 103 20.12 -34.27 9.33
CA SER A 103 18.98 -34.99 8.76
C SER A 103 18.16 -35.70 9.87
N ILE A 104 16.93 -36.12 9.55
CA ILE A 104 16.06 -36.85 10.49
C ILE A 104 16.71 -38.18 10.94
N GLU A 105 17.47 -38.82 10.06
CA GLU A 105 18.16 -40.09 10.36
C GLU A 105 19.27 -39.91 11.41
N GLU A 106 19.87 -38.72 11.45
CA GLU A 106 20.95 -38.31 12.36
C GLU A 106 20.43 -37.56 13.60
N GLU A 107 19.10 -37.46 13.78
CA GLU A 107 18.49 -36.72 14.88
C GLU A 107 18.95 -37.24 16.25
N HIS A 108 19.18 -38.55 16.36
CA HIS A 108 19.67 -39.20 17.58
C HIS A 108 21.01 -38.65 18.08
N GLU A 109 21.80 -38.00 17.22
CA GLU A 109 23.09 -37.40 17.58
C GLU A 109 22.97 -36.00 18.22
N ILE A 110 21.80 -35.37 18.14
CA ILE A 110 21.55 -34.00 18.64
C ILE A 110 20.45 -33.95 19.71
N ILE A 111 19.92 -35.10 20.13
CA ILE A 111 18.99 -35.18 21.25
C ILE A 111 19.75 -34.93 22.55
N LEU A 112 19.27 -33.97 23.35
CA LEU A 112 19.80 -33.70 24.69
C LEU A 112 19.50 -34.86 25.65
N ASP A 113 20.31 -34.98 26.71
CA ASP A 113 20.29 -36.12 27.64
C ASP A 113 19.05 -36.17 28.55
N HIS A 114 18.35 -35.04 28.70
CA HIS A 114 17.14 -34.94 29.51
C HIS A 114 15.86 -35.29 28.74
N ASN A 115 14.89 -35.82 29.48
CA ASN A 115 13.55 -36.14 28.98
C ASN A 115 12.52 -35.65 30.00
N TYR A 116 11.61 -34.80 29.53
CA TYR A 116 10.52 -34.24 30.34
C TYR A 116 9.18 -34.77 29.82
N ASP A 117 8.60 -35.72 30.55
CA ASP A 117 7.27 -36.28 30.22
C ASP A 117 7.15 -36.81 28.78
N GLY A 118 8.20 -37.46 28.29
CA GLY A 118 8.28 -37.99 26.93
C GLY A 118 8.76 -36.98 25.88
N ILE A 119 8.88 -35.69 26.22
CA ILE A 119 9.41 -34.65 25.35
C ILE A 119 10.94 -34.59 25.49
N ARG A 120 11.64 -34.57 24.36
CA ARG A 120 13.08 -34.38 24.27
C ARG A 120 13.40 -33.16 23.42
N GLU A 121 14.51 -32.51 23.74
CA GLU A 121 14.95 -31.31 23.06
C GLU A 121 16.12 -31.61 22.12
N LEU A 122 16.18 -30.87 21.01
CA LEU A 122 17.24 -31.00 20.01
C LEU A 122 18.20 -29.81 20.11
N ASP A 123 19.50 -30.10 20.15
CA ASP A 123 20.57 -29.09 20.10
C ASP A 123 20.80 -28.61 18.66
N ASN A 124 19.79 -27.94 18.10
CA ASN A 124 19.85 -27.37 16.74
C ASN A 124 20.48 -25.98 16.75
N SER A 125 21.27 -25.71 15.71
CA SER A 125 21.72 -24.34 15.43
C SER A 125 20.54 -23.46 15.01
N LEU A 126 20.58 -22.18 15.41
CA LEU A 126 19.55 -21.21 15.06
C LEU A 126 19.48 -21.01 13.54
N PRO A 127 18.28 -20.94 12.93
CA PRO A 127 18.15 -20.69 11.50
C PRO A 127 18.85 -19.36 11.10
N PRO A 128 19.68 -19.35 10.05
CA PRO A 128 20.44 -18.16 9.66
C PRO A 128 19.56 -16.95 9.37
N TRP A 129 18.41 -17.15 8.73
CA TRP A 129 17.48 -16.06 8.44
C TRP A 129 16.92 -15.41 9.73
N TRP A 130 16.72 -16.21 10.78
CA TRP A 130 16.23 -15.72 12.08
C TRP A 130 17.34 -14.94 12.79
N LEU A 131 18.56 -15.48 12.80
CA LEU A 131 19.71 -14.83 13.42
C LEU A 131 20.04 -13.49 12.74
N TYR A 132 20.09 -13.48 11.40
CA TYR A 132 20.33 -12.25 10.65
C TYR A 132 19.15 -11.28 10.72
N GLY A 133 17.91 -11.78 10.82
CA GLY A 133 16.74 -10.95 11.08
C GLY A 133 16.83 -10.25 12.44
N PHE A 134 17.28 -10.96 13.47
CA PHE A 134 17.55 -10.41 14.79
C PHE A 134 18.67 -9.35 14.77
N TYR A 135 19.78 -9.60 14.07
CA TYR A 135 20.82 -8.58 13.92
C TYR A 135 20.36 -7.37 13.09
N ALA A 136 19.53 -7.57 12.07
CA ALA A 136 18.98 -6.49 11.27
C ALA A 136 18.08 -5.58 12.11
N SER A 137 17.29 -6.13 13.04
CA SER A 137 16.47 -5.31 13.95
C SER A 137 17.33 -4.49 14.92
N ILE A 138 18.45 -5.04 15.40
CA ILE A 138 19.42 -4.29 16.22
C ILE A 138 20.01 -3.13 15.43
N VAL A 139 20.47 -3.37 14.19
CA VAL A 139 21.02 -2.32 13.33
C VAL A 139 19.98 -1.24 13.05
N PHE A 140 18.74 -1.64 12.73
CA PHE A 140 17.63 -0.71 12.53
C PHE A 140 17.38 0.15 13.77
N ALA A 141 17.35 -0.45 14.97
CA ALA A 141 17.16 0.27 16.21
C ALA A 141 18.26 1.30 16.47
N ILE A 142 19.53 0.96 16.21
CA ILE A 142 20.66 1.89 16.31
C ILE A 142 20.48 3.07 15.34
N VAL A 143 20.17 2.79 14.07
CA VAL A 143 19.96 3.84 13.05
C VAL A 143 18.78 4.73 13.43
N TYR A 144 17.68 4.15 13.91
CA TYR A 144 16.50 4.88 14.36
C TYR A 144 16.83 5.81 15.53
N LEU A 145 17.53 5.29 16.54
CA LEU A 145 17.96 6.06 17.70
C LEU A 145 18.85 7.22 17.28
N LEU A 146 19.86 6.99 16.46
CA LEU A 146 20.73 8.05 15.97
C LEU A 146 19.94 9.12 15.20
N ARG A 147 19.04 8.70 14.29
CA ARG A 147 18.25 9.62 13.48
C ARG A 147 17.33 10.50 14.32
N TYR A 148 16.54 9.91 15.20
CA TYR A 148 15.46 10.63 15.90
C TYR A 148 15.86 11.19 17.26
N HIS A 149 16.83 10.59 17.95
CA HIS A 149 17.24 11.03 19.30
C HIS A 149 18.60 11.72 19.34
N VAL A 150 19.45 11.58 18.31
CA VAL A 150 20.78 12.24 18.26
C VAL A 150 20.82 13.34 17.20
N PHE A 151 20.24 13.11 16.03
CA PHE A 151 20.27 14.06 14.91
C PHE A 151 19.00 14.91 14.76
N ASP A 152 18.10 14.90 15.75
CA ASP A 152 16.88 15.74 15.78
C ASP A 152 16.07 15.71 14.48
N ALA A 153 15.91 14.50 13.90
CA ALA A 153 15.04 14.33 12.75
C ALA A 153 13.61 14.79 13.08
N PRO A 154 12.86 15.34 12.11
CA PRO A 154 11.48 15.80 12.33
C PRO A 154 10.62 14.68 12.92
N GLY A 155 10.06 14.94 14.10
CA GLY A 155 9.04 14.09 14.71
C GLY A 155 7.63 14.54 14.32
N GLN A 156 6.63 13.81 14.81
CA GLN A 156 5.21 13.98 14.47
C GLN A 156 4.69 15.43 14.59
N PHE A 157 5.16 16.20 15.59
CA PHE A 157 4.67 17.57 15.80
C PHE A 157 5.16 18.53 14.72
N LYS A 158 6.41 18.37 14.27
CA LYS A 158 6.98 19.19 13.20
C LYS A 158 6.39 18.84 11.83
N GLU A 159 6.07 17.56 11.64
CA GLU A 159 5.32 17.09 10.47
C GLU A 159 3.91 17.71 10.45
N LEU A 160 3.19 17.66 11.58
CA LEU A 160 1.88 18.30 11.71
C LEU A 160 1.90 19.81 11.45
N GLU A 161 2.89 20.54 11.98
CA GLU A 161 3.06 21.97 11.70
C GLU A 161 3.26 22.24 10.21
N THR A 162 3.99 21.36 9.53
CA THR A 162 4.23 21.46 8.09
C THR A 162 2.95 21.22 7.30
N GLU A 163 2.19 20.18 7.67
CA GLU A 163 0.88 19.88 7.06
C GLU A 163 -0.12 21.02 7.27
N TYR A 164 -0.21 21.58 8.47
CA TYR A 164 -1.07 22.74 8.75
C TYR A 164 -0.66 23.96 7.94
N ALA A 165 0.64 24.20 7.76
CA ALA A 165 1.11 25.30 6.92
C ALA A 165 0.76 25.09 5.43
N ILE A 166 0.72 23.85 4.96
CA ILE A 166 0.27 23.51 3.59
C ILE A 166 -1.24 23.71 3.49
N ALA A 167 -2.02 23.10 4.39
CA ALA A 167 -3.47 23.21 4.42
C ALA A 167 -3.95 24.67 4.51
N GLN A 168 -3.26 25.50 5.30
CA GLN A 168 -3.56 26.92 5.40
C GLN A 168 -3.41 27.64 4.05
N LYS A 169 -2.35 27.35 3.29
CA LYS A 169 -2.14 27.93 1.96
C LYS A 169 -3.20 27.48 0.97
N GLU A 170 -3.59 26.22 1.02
CA GLU A 170 -4.66 25.67 0.18
C GLU A 170 -6.01 26.30 0.51
N ILE A 171 -6.33 26.47 1.80
CA ILE A 171 -7.52 27.18 2.25
C ILE A 171 -7.48 28.63 1.75
N GLU A 172 -6.35 29.32 1.84
CA GLU A 172 -6.20 30.68 1.34
C GLU A 172 -6.36 30.77 -0.18
N GLU A 173 -5.84 29.81 -0.94
CA GLU A 173 -5.99 29.74 -2.39
C GLU A 173 -7.43 29.44 -2.79
N TYR A 174 -8.09 28.50 -2.11
CA TYR A 174 -9.51 28.24 -2.25
C TYR A 174 -10.33 29.50 -1.97
N LYS A 175 -10.04 30.20 -0.86
CA LYS A 175 -10.76 31.42 -0.48
C LYS A 175 -10.67 32.54 -1.51
N LYS A 176 -9.60 32.62 -2.30
CA LYS A 176 -9.47 33.62 -3.38
C LYS A 176 -10.46 33.40 -4.53
N THR A 177 -10.88 32.16 -4.75
CA THR A 177 -11.72 31.77 -5.90
C THR A 177 -13.14 31.39 -5.50
N ALA A 178 -13.35 31.04 -4.23
CA ALA A 178 -14.66 30.72 -3.68
C ALA A 178 -15.56 31.96 -3.65
N LYS A 179 -16.75 31.80 -4.23
CA LYS A 179 -17.86 32.77 -4.14
C LYS A 179 -18.74 32.37 -2.97
N ASP A 180 -19.38 33.36 -2.35
CA ASP A 180 -20.33 33.16 -1.25
C ASP A 180 -19.72 32.48 0.00
N LEU A 181 -18.46 32.81 0.31
CA LEU A 181 -17.85 32.43 1.58
C LEU A 181 -18.61 33.09 2.73
N VAL A 182 -19.27 32.27 3.53
CA VAL A 182 -19.92 32.68 4.76
C VAL A 182 -18.95 32.46 5.91
N ASP A 183 -18.60 33.54 6.61
CA ASP A 183 -17.88 33.50 7.88
C ASP A 183 -18.71 34.19 8.98
N PHE A 184 -18.25 34.11 10.23
CA PHE A 184 -18.95 34.73 11.35
C PHE A 184 -19.01 36.26 11.26
N GLU A 185 -18.12 36.89 10.49
CA GLU A 185 -18.04 38.36 10.35
C GLU A 185 -18.93 38.90 9.22
N THR A 186 -19.31 38.05 8.27
CA THR A 186 -20.08 38.38 7.06
C THR A 186 -21.56 38.06 7.19
N VAL A 187 -21.96 37.27 8.19
CA VAL A 187 -23.38 37.00 8.46
C VAL A 187 -24.06 38.15 9.17
N THR A 188 -25.28 38.45 8.75
CA THR A 188 -26.17 39.40 9.43
C THR A 188 -27.48 38.71 9.78
N VAL A 189 -28.05 39.00 10.94
CA VAL A 189 -29.38 38.48 11.30
C VAL A 189 -30.41 39.05 10.32
N LEU A 190 -31.11 38.17 9.61
CA LEU A 190 -32.22 38.53 8.74
C LEU A 190 -33.55 38.27 9.46
N THR A 191 -34.30 39.34 9.73
CA THR A 191 -35.59 39.26 10.45
C THR A 191 -36.79 39.65 9.59
N ASP A 192 -36.57 40.03 8.33
CA ASP A 192 -37.65 40.44 7.44
C ASP A 192 -38.55 39.26 7.08
N ALA A 193 -39.84 39.52 6.92
CA ALA A 193 -40.84 38.47 6.71
C ALA A 193 -40.55 37.61 5.46
N ALA A 194 -39.98 38.21 4.41
CA ALA A 194 -39.58 37.50 3.20
C ALA A 194 -38.39 36.56 3.45
N ASP A 195 -37.40 37.02 4.22
CA ASP A 195 -36.21 36.23 4.58
C ASP A 195 -36.56 35.09 5.51
N LEU A 196 -37.41 35.33 6.52
CA LEU A 196 -37.92 34.28 7.41
C LEU A 196 -38.73 33.24 6.62
N ALA A 197 -39.51 33.65 5.63
CA ALA A 197 -40.25 32.72 4.77
C ALA A 197 -39.32 31.86 3.91
N ASN A 198 -38.21 32.43 3.41
CA ASN A 198 -37.18 31.68 2.67
C ASN A 198 -36.37 30.77 3.60
N GLY A 199 -35.96 31.26 4.77
CA GLY A 199 -35.27 30.48 5.79
C GLY A 199 -36.09 29.29 6.25
N LYS A 200 -37.42 29.44 6.40
CA LYS A 200 -38.33 28.34 6.68
C LYS A 200 -38.28 27.24 5.60
N LYS A 201 -38.29 27.59 4.31
CA LYS A 201 -38.17 26.60 3.22
C LYS A 201 -36.85 25.83 3.28
N ILE A 202 -35.75 26.53 3.57
CA ILE A 202 -34.42 25.93 3.73
C ILE A 202 -34.41 24.98 4.94
N PHE A 203 -34.98 25.41 6.06
CA PHE A 203 -35.10 24.63 7.28
C PHE A 203 -35.92 23.35 7.05
N GLU A 204 -37.08 23.47 6.40
CA GLU A 204 -37.94 22.34 6.02
C GLU A 204 -37.26 21.34 5.09
N ALA A 205 -36.40 21.81 4.17
CA ALA A 205 -35.69 20.94 3.25
C ALA A 205 -34.51 20.19 3.90
N ASN A 206 -33.78 20.84 4.83
CA ASN A 206 -32.47 20.36 5.26
C ASN A 206 -32.34 20.06 6.75
N CYS A 207 -33.13 20.68 7.61
CA CYS A 207 -32.88 20.70 9.06
C CYS A 207 -33.91 19.89 9.86
N VAL A 208 -35.14 19.75 9.37
CA VAL A 208 -36.24 19.09 10.10
C VAL A 208 -35.99 17.62 10.41
N ALA A 209 -35.14 16.94 9.63
CA ALA A 209 -34.77 15.54 9.86
C ALA A 209 -34.12 15.35 11.24
N CYS A 210 -33.35 16.34 11.71
CA CYS A 210 -32.67 16.31 13.01
C CYS A 210 -33.40 17.18 14.05
N HIS A 211 -33.87 18.36 13.66
CA HIS A 211 -34.40 19.39 14.57
C HIS A 211 -35.93 19.42 14.69
N LYS A 212 -36.63 18.47 14.05
CA LYS A 212 -38.10 18.44 13.90
C LYS A 212 -38.67 19.61 13.11
N VAL A 213 -39.93 19.47 12.71
CA VAL A 213 -40.68 20.45 11.88
C VAL A 213 -40.85 21.80 12.60
N ASP A 214 -41.00 21.77 13.93
CA ASP A 214 -41.16 22.96 14.76
C ASP A 214 -39.83 23.53 15.28
N GLY A 215 -38.69 22.93 14.96
CA GLY A 215 -37.38 23.30 15.51
C GLY A 215 -37.20 22.91 16.98
N GLY A 216 -38.17 22.20 17.58
CA GLY A 216 -38.21 21.84 18.99
C GLY A 216 -37.19 20.78 19.42
N GLY A 217 -36.35 20.30 18.49
CA GLY A 217 -35.25 19.37 18.79
C GLY A 217 -35.70 17.92 18.95
N GLY A 218 -34.77 17.00 18.74
CA GLY A 218 -34.97 15.56 18.74
C GLY A 218 -33.63 14.83 18.75
N ILE A 219 -33.16 14.41 17.57
CA ILE A 219 -31.77 13.97 17.37
C ILE A 219 -30.82 15.18 17.45
N GLY A 220 -31.22 16.30 16.85
CA GLY A 220 -30.52 17.59 16.98
C GLY A 220 -31.07 18.42 18.14
N PRO A 221 -30.32 19.43 18.63
CA PRO A 221 -30.75 20.32 19.70
C PRO A 221 -32.01 21.11 19.35
N ASN A 222 -32.71 21.59 20.39
CA ASN A 222 -33.80 22.54 20.21
C ASN A 222 -33.22 23.90 19.75
N LEU A 223 -33.77 24.46 18.68
CA LEU A 223 -33.33 25.74 18.10
C LEU A 223 -34.27 26.90 18.44
N THR A 224 -35.34 26.64 19.19
CA THR A 224 -36.39 27.62 19.54
C THR A 224 -36.32 28.09 20.97
N ASP A 225 -35.48 27.47 21.81
CA ASP A 225 -35.30 27.89 23.19
C ASP A 225 -34.13 28.88 23.35
N HIS A 226 -33.89 29.29 24.60
CA HIS A 226 -32.86 30.25 24.93
C HIS A 226 -31.48 29.59 25.20
N TYR A 227 -31.34 28.26 25.05
CA TYR A 227 -30.14 27.54 25.42
C TYR A 227 -29.31 27.13 24.19
N TRP A 228 -28.16 27.80 24.01
CA TRP A 228 -27.27 27.58 22.87
C TRP A 228 -25.95 26.94 23.32
N ILE A 229 -25.66 25.74 22.81
CA ILE A 229 -24.45 24.97 23.17
C ILE A 229 -23.17 25.63 22.65
N LEU A 230 -23.25 26.26 21.47
CA LEU A 230 -22.11 26.88 20.78
C LEU A 230 -22.14 28.43 20.82
N GLY A 231 -23.01 29.00 21.66
CA GLY A 231 -23.33 30.44 21.63
C GLY A 231 -24.47 30.76 20.65
N GLY A 232 -25.35 31.69 21.03
CA GLY A 232 -26.56 32.07 20.27
C GLY A 232 -26.47 33.45 19.61
N GLY A 233 -25.25 33.96 19.44
CA GLY A 233 -24.98 35.24 18.79
C GLY A 233 -24.44 35.05 17.38
N ILE A 234 -24.34 36.17 16.68
CA ILE A 234 -23.41 36.34 15.56
C ILE A 234 -22.14 36.96 16.12
#